data_AF-A0A2V2YUY8-F1
#
_entry.id   AF-A0A2V2YUY8-F1
#
_cell.length_a   1.000
_cell.length_b   1.000
_cell.length_c   1.000
_cell.angle_alpha   90.00
_cell.angle_beta   90.00
_cell.angle_gamma   90.00
#
_symmetry.space_group_name_H-M   'P 1'
#
loop_
_entity.id
_entity.type
_entity.pdbx_description
1 polymer ?
#
loop_
_entity_poly.entity_id
_entity_poly.type
_entity_poly.pdbx_seq_one_letter_code
_entity_poly.pdbx_strand_id
1 'polypeptide(L)' 'MENSKNRPFPYEREIMELNDGEQLIIHLSGTAFVIRPATNEDLDMNHCGVMDM' A
#
# COMPACT_ATOMS: atom_id res chain seq x y z
N MET A 1 25.68 15.44 -7.96
CA MET A 1 25.10 14.44 -7.05
C MET A 1 23.72 14.95 -6.67
N GLU A 2 22.68 14.48 -7.36
CA GLU A 2 21.31 14.88 -7.07
C GLU A 2 20.89 14.26 -5.73
N ASN A 3 20.65 15.13 -4.75
CA ASN A 3 20.03 14.78 -3.48
C ASN A 3 18.62 14.25 -3.80
N SER A 4 18.47 12.94 -3.91
CA SER A 4 17.17 12.27 -4.03
C SER A 4 16.47 12.41 -2.69
N LYS A 5 15.84 13.58 -2.51
CA LYS A 5 15.13 13.98 -1.29
C LYS A 5 14.22 12.84 -0.86
N ASN A 6 14.35 12.41 0.40
CA ASN A 6 13.35 11.70 1.21
C ASN A 6 12.04 12.48 1.15
N ARG A 7 11.31 12.38 0.03
CA ARG A 7 9.93 12.80 0.00
C ARG A 7 9.18 11.68 0.69
N PRO A 8 8.44 11.96 1.78
CA PRO A 8 7.63 10.95 2.44
C PRO A 8 6.75 10.28 1.39
N PHE A 9 6.54 8.98 1.55
CA PHE A 9 5.72 8.24 0.60
C PHE A 9 4.34 8.91 0.54
N PRO A 10 3.80 9.23 -0.64
CA PRO A 10 2.51 9.89 -0.73
C PRO A 10 1.45 9.01 -0.06
N TYR A 11 0.60 9.62 0.76
CA TYR A 11 -0.44 8.94 1.55
C TYR A 11 0.07 8.03 2.68
N GLU A 12 1.37 8.06 3.02
CA GLU A 12 1.96 7.20 4.07
C GLU A 12 1.19 7.29 5.38
N ARG A 13 0.89 8.51 5.83
CA ARG A 13 0.18 8.72 7.10
C ARG A 13 -1.23 8.13 7.05
N GLU A 14 -1.97 8.44 5.99
CA GLU A 14 -3.35 8.01 5.81
C GLU A 14 -3.45 6.48 5.70
N ILE A 15 -2.48 5.84 5.05
CA ILE A 15 -2.40 4.38 4.96
C ILE A 15 -2.09 3.76 6.32
N MET A 16 -1.16 4.34 7.09
CA MET A 16 -0.77 3.84 8.41
C MET A 16 -1.84 4.06 9.49
N GLU A 17 -2.76 4.99 9.28
CA GLU A 17 -3.88 5.28 10.20
C GLU A 17 -5.15 4.47 9.89
N LEU A 18 -5.16 3.64 8.82
CA LEU A 18 -6.29 2.77 8.49
C LEU A 18 -6.49 1.66 9.53
N ASN A 19 -7.71 1.54 10.05
CA ASN A 19 -8.13 0.48 10.95
C ASN A 19 -8.80 -0.69 10.21
N ASP A 20 -9.00 -1.79 10.93
CA ASP A 20 -9.69 -2.98 10.40
C ASP A 20 -11.08 -2.63 9.85
N GLY A 21 -11.32 -3.01 8.59
CA GLY A 21 -12.57 -2.73 7.88
C GLY A 21 -12.63 -1.36 7.20
N GLU A 22 -11.64 -0.49 7.42
CA GLU A 22 -11.51 0.78 6.71
C GLU A 22 -10.84 0.60 5.34
N GLN A 23 -11.13 1.53 4.43
CA GLN A 23 -10.55 1.58 3.11
C GLN A 23 -10.24 3.01 2.69
N LEU A 24 -9.10 3.19 2.02
CA LEU A 24 -8.69 4.43 1.39
C LEU A 24 -8.78 4.27 -0.13
N ILE A 25 -9.44 5.21 -0.80
CA ILE A 25 -9.50 5.26 -2.27
C ILE A 25 -8.58 6.37 -2.74
N ILE A 26 -7.50 6.02 -3.45
CA ILE A 26 -6.59 6.98 -4.07
C ILE A 26 -6.74 6.98 -5.59
N HIS A 27 -6.53 8.14 -6.21
CA HIS A 27 -6.58 8.29 -7.66
C HIS A 27 -5.19 8.65 -8.19
N LEU A 28 -4.60 7.75 -8.98
CA LEU A 28 -3.31 7.97 -9.62
C LEU A 28 -3.49 7.86 -11.13
N SER A 29 -3.16 8.94 -11.86
CA SER A 29 -3.23 8.99 -13.33
C SER A 29 -4.58 8.54 -13.91
N GLY A 30 -5.69 8.92 -13.26
CA GLY A 30 -7.05 8.57 -13.69
C GLY A 30 -7.50 7.16 -13.31
N THR A 31 -6.66 6.39 -12.62
CA THR A 31 -6.99 5.05 -12.10
C THR A 31 -7.26 5.13 -10.60
N ALA A 32 -8.35 4.52 -10.14
CA ALA A 32 -8.67 4.42 -8.72
C ALA A 32 -8.06 3.13 -8.13
N PHE A 33 -7.41 3.27 -6.98
CA PHE A 33 -6.87 2.16 -6.19
C PHE A 33 -7.58 2.12 -4.84
N VAL A 34 -7.93 0.92 -4.39
CA VAL A 34 -8.47 0.68 -3.06
C VAL A 34 -7.37 0.10 -2.19
N ILE A 35 -7.04 0.79 -1.11
CA ILE A 35 -6.06 0.36 -0.12
C ILE A 35 -6.83 0.04 1.15
N ARG A 36 -6.61 -1.16 1.70
CA ARG A 36 -7.17 -1.59 2.99
C ARG A 36 -6.12 -2.42 3.74
N PRO A 37 -6.15 -2.46 5.08
CA PRO A 37 -5.34 -3.40 5.84
C PRO A 37 -5.57 -4.83 5.32
N ALA A 38 -4.47 -5.57 5.15
CA ALA A 38 -4.54 -6.96 4.73
C ALA A 38 -5.11 -7.81 5.87
N THR A 39 -6.09 -8.65 5.56
CA THR A 39 -6.60 -9.65 6.50
C THR A 39 -5.66 -10.85 6.52
N ASN A 40 -5.76 -11.70 7.55
CA ASN A 40 -5.02 -12.95 7.60
C ASN A 40 -5.30 -13.84 6.38
N GLU A 41 -6.54 -13.85 5.88
CA GLU A 41 -6.91 -14.60 4.67
C GLU A 41 -6.17 -14.06 3.43
N ASP A 42 -6.01 -12.74 3.31
CA ASP A 42 -5.24 -12.13 2.22
C ASP A 42 -3.74 -12.53 2.30
N LEU A 43 -3.18 -12.64 3.51
CA LEU A 43 -1.79 -13.05 3.71
C LEU A 43 -1.58 -14.51 3.34
N ASP A 44 -2.52 -15.38 3.69
CA ASP A 44 -2.48 -16.81 3.38
C ASP A 44 -2.60 -17.05 1.86
N MET A 45 -3.42 -16.26 1.17
CA MET A 45 -3.53 -16.30 -0.30
C MET A 45 -2.27 -15.78 -1.01
N ASN A 46 -1.52 -14.87 -0.38
CA ASN A 46 -0.33 -14.23 -0.97
C ASN A 46 0.99 -14.96 -0.66
N HIS A 47 0.96 -16.20 -0.14
CA HIS A 47 2.14 -17.08 -0.08
C HIS A 47 2.56 -17.64 -1.47
N CYS A 48 2.33 -16.85 -2.52
CA CYS A 48 2.74 -17.11 -3.89
C CYS A 48 3.35 -15.82 -4.46
N GLY A 49 4.70 -15.73 -4.53
CA GLY A 49 5.31 -14.75 -5.44
C GLY A 49 6.65 -14.09 -5.10
N VAL A 50 7.38 -14.44 -4.04
CA VAL A 50 8.82 -14.11 -3.97
C VAL A 50 9.60 -15.41 -3.98
N MET A 51 9.78 -15.97 -5.18
CA MET A 51 10.93 -16.84 -5.42
C MET A 51 12.14 -15.92 -5.49
N ASP A 52 12.95 -15.91 -4.44
CA ASP A 52 14.34 -15.49 -4.57
C ASP A 52 14.98 -16.36 -5.67
N MET A 53 15.29 -15.75 -6.82
CA MET A 53 16.25 -16.28 -7.80
C MET A 53 17.58 -15.57 -7.62
#